data_AF-A0A6C7TBN2-F1
#
_entry.id   AF-A0A6C7TBN2-F1
#
_cell.length_a   1.000
_cell.length_b   1.000
_cell.length_c   1.000
_cell.angle_alpha   90.00
_cell.angle_beta   90.00
_cell.angle_gamma   90.00
#
_symmetry.space_group_name_H-M   'P 1'
#
loop_
_entity.id
_entity.type
_entity.pdbx_description
1 polymer ?
#
loop_
_entity_poly.entity_id
_entity_poly.type
_entity_poly.pdbx_seq_one_letter_code
_entity_poly.pdbx_strand_id
1 'polypeptide(L)'
;MARQSSSLKSFIYKDECYFYSKKRIKTLRLRLNERGEFVLSIPYFCTFKSVYEFLDKSSSWMNEAKKRFEKKALKDDELIFLAKKYKIIFDENVKKTYFDKDKIICQNKAKLDLFLRQNAKKIFTFYLKKWSKKTGLFYTHLSIKNMKTRWGSCNHNKAYINLNLKLIQKSLKAIEYVVLHEISHLKFPNHSKEFYTFIEHFMSDFRQREKEFLS
;
A
#
# COMPACT_ATOMS: atom_id res chain seq x y z
N MET A 1 -24.41 -6.19 2.02
CA MET A 1 -25.11 -6.62 3.24
C MET A 1 -24.09 -7.22 4.20
N ALA A 2 -23.80 -6.54 5.31
CA ALA A 2 -22.92 -7.08 6.34
C ALA A 2 -23.68 -8.20 7.09
N ARG A 3 -23.24 -9.44 6.92
CA ARG A 3 -23.77 -10.57 7.69
C ARG A 3 -23.42 -10.36 9.16
N GLN A 4 -24.44 -10.22 9.99
CA GLN A 4 -24.33 -10.36 11.45
C GLN A 4 -23.96 -11.83 11.72
N SER A 5 -22.68 -12.13 11.90
CA SER A 5 -22.23 -13.50 12.16
C SER A 5 -22.04 -13.69 13.66
N SER A 6 -22.93 -14.49 14.25
CA SER A 6 -22.71 -15.35 15.43
C SER A 6 -21.97 -14.73 16.62
N SER A 7 -22.68 -14.47 17.71
CA SER A 7 -22.16 -14.17 19.06
C SER A 7 -20.85 -14.90 19.37
N LEU A 8 -19.71 -14.24 19.12
CA LEU A 8 -18.40 -14.72 19.57
C LEU A 8 -18.45 -14.67 21.09
N LYS A 9 -18.25 -15.82 21.72
CA LYS A 9 -18.09 -15.89 23.18
C LYS A 9 -16.69 -15.40 23.52
N SER A 10 -16.49 -14.83 24.70
CA SER A 10 -15.18 -14.40 25.19
C SER A 10 -14.87 -15.01 26.54
N PHE A 11 -13.58 -15.06 26.89
CA PHE A 11 -13.10 -15.38 28.22
C PHE A 11 -11.81 -14.62 28.51
N ILE A 12 -11.51 -14.42 29.79
CA ILE A 12 -10.27 -13.79 30.25
C ILE A 12 -9.32 -14.88 30.75
N TYR A 13 -8.05 -14.76 30.39
CA TYR A 13 -6.99 -15.65 30.87
C TYR A 13 -5.67 -14.88 30.96
N LYS A 14 -5.03 -14.87 32.13
CA LYS A 14 -3.79 -14.09 32.41
C LYS A 14 -3.92 -12.63 31.96
N ASP A 15 -4.99 -11.97 32.40
CA ASP A 15 -5.30 -10.55 32.11
C ASP A 15 -5.51 -10.19 30.63
N GLU A 16 -5.63 -11.19 29.75
CA GLU A 16 -5.91 -11.00 28.32
C GLU A 16 -7.31 -11.53 27.96
N CYS A 17 -8.02 -10.80 27.10
CA CYS A 17 -9.32 -11.21 26.59
C CYS A 17 -9.18 -12.00 25.28
N TYR A 18 -9.83 -13.17 25.22
CA TYR A 18 -9.85 -14.03 24.04
C TYR A 18 -11.29 -14.20 23.56
N PHE A 19 -11.51 -13.95 22.28
CA PHE A 19 -12.77 -14.28 21.61
C PHE A 19 -12.66 -15.69 21.02
N TYR A 20 -13.74 -16.46 21.04
CA TYR A 20 -13.72 -17.80 20.49
C TYR A 20 -15.02 -18.21 19.82
N SER A 21 -14.87 -19.18 18.91
CA SER A 21 -15.97 -19.90 18.29
C SER A 21 -15.65 -21.39 18.28
N LYS A 22 -16.62 -22.22 18.68
CA LYS A 22 -16.51 -23.68 18.49
C LYS A 22 -16.84 -24.06 17.05
N LYS A 23 -16.02 -24.89 16.43
CA LYS A 23 -16.10 -25.26 15.01
C LYS A 23 -15.79 -26.74 14.80
N ARG A 24 -16.26 -27.29 13.67
CA ARG A 24 -15.91 -28.65 13.19
C ARG A 24 -14.51 -28.65 12.58
N ILE A 25 -13.49 -28.48 13.41
CA ILE A 25 -12.07 -28.48 13.02
C ILE A 25 -11.30 -29.46 13.90
N LYS A 26 -10.14 -29.92 13.43
CA LYS A 26 -9.31 -30.90 14.15
C LYS A 26 -8.31 -30.28 15.12
N THR A 27 -7.92 -29.02 14.92
CA THR A 27 -6.86 -28.35 15.68
C THR A 27 -7.30 -27.00 16.24
N LEU A 28 -6.75 -26.63 17.40
CA LEU A 28 -6.86 -25.27 17.93
C LEU A 28 -6.13 -24.30 16.99
N ARG A 29 -6.74 -23.14 16.76
CA ARG A 29 -6.13 -22.07 15.97
C ARG A 29 -6.28 -20.76 16.70
N LEU A 30 -5.16 -20.06 16.89
CA LEU A 30 -5.11 -18.71 17.40
C LEU A 30 -4.75 -17.75 16.27
N ARG A 31 -5.43 -16.61 16.21
CA ARG A 31 -5.10 -15.51 15.31
C ARG A 31 -5.31 -14.17 16.01
N LEU A 32 -4.58 -13.16 15.58
CA LEU A 32 -4.85 -11.77 15.92
C LEU A 32 -5.67 -11.16 14.78
N ASN A 33 -6.81 -10.53 15.09
CA ASN A 33 -7.66 -9.91 14.06
C ASN A 33 -7.20 -8.47 13.74
N GLU A 34 -7.90 -7.79 12.84
CA GLU A 34 -7.58 -6.42 12.42
C GLU A 34 -7.78 -5.36 13.52
N ARG A 35 -8.49 -5.72 14.60
CA ARG A 35 -8.70 -4.88 15.78
C ARG A 35 -7.66 -5.12 16.88
N GLY A 36 -6.71 -6.03 16.66
CA GLY A 36 -5.72 -6.40 17.68
C GLY A 36 -6.25 -7.37 18.74
N GLU A 37 -7.37 -8.04 18.47
CA GLU A 37 -7.99 -8.99 19.40
C GLU A 37 -7.56 -10.42 19.07
N PHE A 38 -7.28 -11.23 20.10
CA PHE A 38 -7.01 -12.65 19.94
C PHE A 38 -8.31 -13.43 19.72
N VAL A 39 -8.35 -14.20 18.62
CA VAL A 39 -9.50 -15.02 18.24
C VAL A 39 -9.10 -16.48 18.13
N LEU A 40 -9.78 -17.33 18.90
CA LEU A 40 -9.65 -18.78 18.91
C LEU A 40 -10.71 -19.45 18.04
N SER A 41 -10.28 -20.42 17.26
CA SER A 41 -11.17 -21.44 16.71
C SER A 41 -10.95 -22.74 17.46
N ILE A 42 -12.00 -23.22 18.14
CA ILE A 42 -11.93 -24.34 19.08
C ILE A 42 -12.66 -25.56 18.50
N PRO A 43 -12.03 -26.74 18.39
CA PRO A 43 -12.75 -27.98 18.05
C PRO A 43 -13.93 -28.25 19.01
N TYR A 44 -15.04 -28.79 18.52
CA TYR A 44 -16.21 -29.07 19.39
C TYR A 44 -15.86 -29.91 20.62
N PHE A 45 -15.01 -30.92 20.43
CA PHE A 45 -14.57 -31.89 21.45
C PHE A 45 -13.39 -31.41 22.31
N CYS A 46 -12.90 -30.18 22.09
CA CYS A 46 -11.78 -29.63 22.86
C CYS A 46 -12.26 -29.03 24.19
N THR A 47 -11.53 -29.34 25.27
CA THR A 47 -11.78 -28.83 26.62
C THR A 47 -11.06 -27.49 26.84
N PHE A 48 -11.54 -26.68 27.78
CA PHE A 48 -10.86 -25.43 28.15
C PHE A 48 -9.47 -25.66 28.74
N LYS A 49 -9.24 -26.80 29.42
CA LYS A 49 -7.90 -27.18 29.88
C LYS A 49 -6.91 -27.25 28.72
N SER A 50 -7.26 -27.95 27.65
CA SER A 50 -6.43 -28.03 26.43
C SER A 50 -6.28 -26.67 25.73
N VAL A 51 -7.28 -25.78 25.85
CA VAL A 51 -7.18 -24.40 25.35
C VAL A 51 -6.13 -23.62 26.13
N TYR A 52 -6.13 -23.69 27.46
CA TYR A 52 -5.13 -22.99 28.29
C TYR A 52 -3.72 -23.52 28.04
N GLU A 53 -3.53 -24.84 27.97
CA GLU A 53 -2.24 -25.45 27.63
C GLU A 53 -1.73 -25.00 26.24
N PHE A 54 -2.63 -24.82 25.28
CA PHE A 54 -2.30 -24.30 23.96
C PHE A 54 -1.93 -22.81 23.99
N LEU A 55 -2.63 -21.99 24.79
CA LEU A 55 -2.30 -20.58 24.97
C LEU A 55 -0.93 -20.41 25.63
N ASP A 56 -0.63 -21.20 26.65
CA ASP A 56 0.69 -21.19 27.31
C ASP A 56 1.81 -21.48 26.31
N LYS A 57 1.64 -22.51 25.47
CA LYS A 57 2.57 -22.85 24.38
C LYS A 57 2.65 -21.78 23.29
N SER A 58 1.63 -20.95 23.14
CA SER A 58 1.54 -19.92 22.09
C SER A 58 2.09 -18.55 22.53
N SER A 59 2.53 -18.40 23.78
CA SER A 59 2.95 -17.12 24.36
C SER A 59 3.98 -16.36 23.52
N SER A 60 5.01 -17.06 23.01
CA SER A 60 6.04 -16.44 22.15
C SER A 60 5.43 -15.87 20.87
N TRP A 61 4.62 -16.68 20.17
CA TRP A 61 3.94 -16.26 18.94
C TRP A 61 2.99 -15.09 19.18
N MET A 62 2.28 -15.08 20.32
CA MET A 62 1.36 -14.00 20.70
C MET A 62 2.09 -12.67 20.88
N ASN A 63 3.23 -12.68 21.57
CA ASN A 63 4.06 -11.50 21.75
C ASN A 63 4.61 -10.99 20.41
N GLU A 64 5.06 -11.89 19.54
CA GLU A 64 5.48 -11.51 18.18
C GLU A 64 4.32 -11.01 17.32
N ALA A 65 3.12 -11.57 17.47
CA ALA A 65 1.92 -11.12 16.76
C ALA A 65 1.52 -9.71 17.20
N LYS A 66 1.56 -9.41 18.51
CA LYS A 66 1.35 -8.07 19.08
C LYS A 66 2.39 -7.08 18.58
N LYS A 67 3.69 -7.40 18.69
CA LYS A 67 4.77 -6.55 18.17
C LYS A 67 4.62 -6.28 16.68
N ARG A 68 4.24 -7.29 15.88
CA ARG A 68 3.96 -7.12 14.44
C ARG A 68 2.74 -6.23 14.19
N PHE A 69 1.70 -6.37 15.00
CA PHE A 69 0.49 -5.56 14.91
C PHE A 69 0.76 -4.10 15.28
N GLU A 70 1.42 -3.84 16.40
CA GLU A 70 1.85 -2.50 16.84
C GLU A 70 2.76 -1.84 15.81
N LYS A 71 3.77 -2.56 15.32
CA LYS A 71 4.67 -2.06 14.26
C LYS A 71 3.93 -1.79 12.95
N LYS A 72 2.86 -2.54 12.66
CA LYS A 72 2.02 -2.33 11.48
C LYS A 72 1.06 -1.15 11.69
N ALA A 73 0.50 -0.97 12.88
CA ALA A 73 -0.35 0.15 13.25
C ALA A 73 0.43 1.48 13.19
N LEU A 74 1.62 1.53 13.81
CA LEU A 74 2.53 2.69 13.73
C LEU A 74 2.91 3.06 12.29
N LYS A 75 2.96 2.07 11.39
CA LYS A 75 3.26 2.27 9.96
C LYS A 75 2.03 2.63 9.13
N ASP A 76 0.83 2.32 9.62
CA ASP A 76 -0.45 2.73 9.04
C ASP A 76 -0.84 4.15 9.46
N ASP A 77 -0.21 4.70 10.51
CA ASP A 77 -0.41 6.08 11.00
C ASP A 77 0.51 7.09 10.30
N GLU A 78 1.46 6.65 9.47
CA GLU A 78 2.36 7.52 8.72
C GLU A 78 2.36 7.20 7.23
N LEU A 79 2.32 8.24 6.41
CA LEU A 79 2.39 8.14 4.95
C LEU A 79 3.35 9.17 4.40
N ILE A 80 4.21 8.74 3.49
CA ILE A 80 5.01 9.66 2.67
C ILE A 80 4.17 10.04 1.45
N PHE A 81 4.00 11.35 1.22
CA PHE A 81 3.36 11.91 0.04
C PHE A 81 4.25 13.02 -0.51
N LEU A 82 4.70 12.87 -1.75
CA LEU A 82 5.63 13.78 -2.43
C LEU A 82 6.90 14.06 -1.62
N ALA A 83 7.54 12.98 -1.13
CA ALA A 83 8.73 13.01 -0.27
C ALA A 83 8.55 13.72 1.10
N LYS A 84 7.33 14.11 1.47
CA LYS A 84 7.01 14.65 2.80
C LYS A 84 6.24 13.62 3.62
N LYS A 85 6.59 13.49 4.90
CA LYS A 85 5.88 12.63 5.85
C LYS A 85 4.60 13.31 6.34
N TYR A 86 3.53 12.55 6.43
CA TYR A 86 2.24 12.95 6.99
C TYR A 86 1.74 11.92 7.99
N LYS A 87 1.15 12.38 9.09
CA LYS A 87 0.38 11.53 9.99
C LYS A 87 -1.01 11.28 9.43
N ILE A 88 -1.48 10.05 9.45
CA ILE A 88 -2.84 9.70 9.02
C ILE A 88 -3.74 9.78 10.25
N ILE A 89 -4.86 10.50 10.12
CA ILE A 89 -5.90 10.56 11.13
C ILE A 89 -7.18 10.02 10.51
N PHE A 90 -7.74 8.98 11.12
CA PHE A 90 -9.04 8.44 10.76
C PHE A 90 -10.13 9.11 11.58
N ASP A 91 -11.03 9.83 10.92
CA ASP A 91 -12.20 10.46 11.53
C ASP A 91 -13.45 10.11 10.71
N GLU A 92 -14.32 9.30 11.30
CA GLU A 92 -15.53 8.80 10.64
C GLU A 92 -16.51 9.91 10.22
N ASN A 93 -16.44 11.08 10.85
CA ASN A 93 -17.29 12.24 10.56
C ASN A 93 -16.85 12.98 9.28
N VAL A 94 -15.62 12.76 8.84
CA VAL A 94 -15.07 13.44 7.67
C VAL A 94 -15.58 12.77 6.38
N LYS A 95 -16.29 13.54 5.56
CA LYS A 95 -16.86 13.05 4.29
C LYS A 95 -15.82 12.92 3.16
N LYS A 96 -14.72 13.68 3.21
CA LYS A 96 -13.71 13.75 2.15
C LYS A 96 -12.31 13.81 2.75
N THR A 97 -11.36 13.07 2.18
CA THR A 97 -9.95 13.14 2.58
C THR A 97 -9.31 14.48 2.22
N TYR A 98 -8.56 15.09 3.14
CA TYR A 98 -7.84 16.34 2.92
C TYR A 98 -6.51 16.40 3.68
N PHE A 99 -5.65 17.34 3.29
CA PHE A 99 -4.42 17.66 4.00
C PHE A 99 -4.68 18.75 5.05
N ASP A 100 -4.18 18.56 6.26
CA ASP A 100 -4.12 19.57 7.30
C ASP A 100 -2.68 19.64 7.83
N LYS A 101 -1.92 20.66 7.41
CA LYS A 101 -0.49 20.85 7.74
C LYS A 101 0.39 19.61 7.47
N ASP A 102 0.69 18.83 8.50
CA ASP A 102 1.48 17.60 8.51
C ASP A 102 0.62 16.34 8.67
N LYS A 103 -0.70 16.46 8.48
CA LYS A 103 -1.68 15.38 8.62
C LYS A 103 -2.47 15.16 7.34
N ILE A 104 -2.91 13.93 7.16
CA ILE A 104 -3.93 13.55 6.18
C ILE A 104 -5.13 13.03 6.97
N ILE A 105 -6.22 13.77 6.93
CA ILE A 105 -7.46 13.42 7.62
C ILE A 105 -8.37 12.71 6.63
N CYS A 106 -8.84 11.51 6.98
CA CYS A 106 -9.68 10.69 6.12
C CYS A 106 -10.65 9.84 6.92
N GLN A 107 -11.72 9.36 6.27
CA GLN A 107 -12.74 8.57 6.95
C GLN A 107 -12.25 7.18 7.37
N ASN A 108 -11.55 6.52 6.45
CA ASN A 108 -11.08 5.15 6.59
C ASN A 108 -10.03 4.85 5.52
N LYS A 109 -9.41 3.68 5.61
CA LYS A 109 -8.35 3.23 4.71
C LYS A 109 -8.76 3.19 3.22
N ALA A 110 -10.03 2.91 2.92
CA ALA A 110 -10.53 2.90 1.55
C ALA A 110 -10.64 4.31 0.95
N LYS A 111 -11.09 5.30 1.75
CA LYS A 111 -11.10 6.72 1.33
C LYS A 111 -9.68 7.28 1.19
N LEU A 112 -8.73 6.81 2.00
CA LEU A 112 -7.32 7.13 1.84
C LEU A 112 -6.76 6.58 0.52
N ASP A 113 -6.94 5.29 0.21
CA ASP A 113 -6.47 4.69 -1.05
C ASP A 113 -7.06 5.41 -2.28
N LEU A 114 -8.37 5.71 -2.25
CA LEU A 114 -9.03 6.48 -3.30
C LEU A 114 -8.41 7.87 -3.48
N PHE A 115 -8.15 8.58 -2.38
CA PHE A 115 -7.51 9.90 -2.39
C PHE A 115 -6.11 9.84 -3.00
N LEU A 116 -5.30 8.84 -2.63
CA LEU A 116 -3.96 8.67 -3.19
C LEU A 116 -4.00 8.38 -4.69
N ARG A 117 -4.91 7.50 -5.14
CA ARG A 117 -5.10 7.19 -6.57
C ARG A 117 -5.54 8.40 -7.38
N GLN A 118 -6.44 9.23 -6.84
CA GLN A 118 -6.90 10.44 -7.50
C GLN A 118 -5.76 11.45 -7.65
N ASN A 119 -4.96 11.67 -6.60
CA ASN A 119 -3.80 12.55 -6.68
C ASN A 119 -2.73 11.99 -7.63
N ALA A 120 -2.45 10.68 -7.58
CA ALA A 120 -1.54 10.01 -8.50
C ALA A 120 -1.98 10.21 -9.96
N LYS A 121 -3.28 10.02 -10.25
CA LYS A 121 -3.83 10.23 -11.58
C LYS A 121 -3.61 11.66 -12.07
N LYS A 122 -3.87 12.66 -11.22
CA LYS A 122 -3.64 14.08 -11.58
C LYS A 122 -2.17 14.34 -11.93
N ILE A 123 -1.26 13.94 -11.04
CA ILE A 123 0.18 14.21 -11.18
C ILE A 123 0.75 13.45 -12.39
N PHE A 124 0.46 12.16 -12.52
CA PHE A 124 0.99 11.35 -13.61
C PHE A 124 0.44 11.81 -14.96
N THR A 125 -0.86 12.15 -15.04
CA THR A 125 -1.46 12.69 -16.28
C THR A 125 -0.83 14.03 -16.65
N PHE A 126 -0.54 14.89 -15.68
CA PHE A 126 0.14 16.17 -15.92
C PHE A 126 1.51 15.95 -16.59
N TYR A 127 2.36 15.10 -16.01
CA TYR A 127 3.69 14.83 -16.58
C TYR A 127 3.63 14.07 -17.90
N LEU A 128 2.70 13.12 -18.05
CA LEU A 128 2.51 12.42 -19.31
C LEU A 128 2.11 13.37 -20.43
N LYS A 129 1.16 14.27 -20.20
CA LYS A 129 0.77 15.30 -21.18
C LYS A 129 1.93 16.23 -21.52
N LYS A 130 2.68 16.68 -20.50
CA LYS A 130 3.88 17.51 -20.69
C LYS A 130 4.88 16.82 -21.62
N TRP A 131 5.23 15.57 -21.33
CA TRP A 131 6.23 14.85 -22.10
C TRP A 131 5.71 14.40 -23.45
N SER A 132 4.47 13.94 -23.59
CA SER A 132 3.86 13.68 -24.91
C SER A 132 3.98 14.87 -25.84
N LYS A 133 3.67 16.09 -25.35
CA LYS A 133 3.79 17.31 -26.15
C LYS A 133 5.23 17.61 -26.56
N LYS A 134 6.19 17.41 -25.65
CA LYS A 134 7.61 17.71 -25.91
C LYS A 134 8.30 16.67 -26.80
N THR A 135 7.97 15.40 -26.64
CA THR A 135 8.64 14.28 -27.33
C THR A 135 7.94 13.90 -28.63
N GLY A 136 6.67 14.27 -28.81
CA GLY A 136 5.83 13.79 -29.89
C GLY A 136 5.35 12.34 -29.71
N LEU A 137 5.56 11.73 -28.54
CA LEU A 137 5.15 10.35 -28.25
C LEU A 137 3.79 10.34 -27.53
N PHE A 138 2.81 9.66 -28.09
CA PHE A 138 1.44 9.65 -27.56
C PHE A 138 1.08 8.30 -26.96
N TYR A 139 0.64 8.33 -25.69
CA TYR A 139 0.08 7.17 -25.01
C TYR A 139 -1.44 7.15 -25.18
N THR A 140 -2.03 5.95 -25.22
CA THR A 140 -3.48 5.77 -25.36
C THR A 140 -4.17 5.48 -24.03
N HIS A 141 -3.42 4.94 -23.05
CA HIS A 141 -3.96 4.57 -21.75
C HIS A 141 -2.96 4.76 -20.61
N LEU A 142 -3.45 5.30 -19.48
CA LEU A 142 -2.73 5.32 -18.20
C LEU A 142 -3.46 4.43 -17.19
N SER A 143 -2.74 3.45 -16.64
CA SER A 143 -3.21 2.63 -15.51
C SER A 143 -2.37 2.85 -14.26
N ILE A 144 -3.00 2.96 -13.09
CA ILE A 144 -2.33 3.12 -11.80
C ILE A 144 -2.47 1.81 -11.01
N LYS A 145 -1.34 1.14 -10.78
CA LYS A 145 -1.30 -0.22 -10.24
C LYS A 145 -0.49 -0.28 -8.94
N ASN A 146 -0.76 -1.29 -8.13
CA ASN A 146 0.12 -1.67 -7.02
C ASN A 146 1.07 -2.75 -7.52
N MET A 147 2.26 -2.34 -7.98
CA MET A 147 3.26 -3.25 -8.54
C MET A 147 4.29 -3.63 -7.48
N LYS A 148 4.78 -4.88 -7.53
CA LYS A 148 5.74 -5.41 -6.54
C LYS A 148 7.18 -5.08 -6.87
N THR A 149 7.57 -5.22 -8.15
CA THR A 149 8.98 -5.22 -8.58
C THR A 149 9.35 -4.06 -9.50
N ARG A 150 8.38 -3.24 -9.91
CA ARG A 150 8.58 -2.16 -10.89
C ARG A 150 7.85 -0.89 -10.48
N TRP A 151 8.37 0.24 -10.95
CA TRP A 151 7.80 1.56 -10.72
C TRP A 151 6.91 2.02 -11.86
N GLY A 152 7.13 1.50 -13.06
CA GLY A 152 6.25 1.61 -14.20
C GLY A 152 6.45 0.46 -15.18
N SER A 153 5.66 0.47 -16.25
CA SER A 153 5.91 -0.34 -17.44
C SER A 153 5.14 0.23 -18.63
N CYS A 154 5.77 0.20 -19.80
CA CYS A 154 5.16 0.56 -21.07
C CYS A 154 4.90 -0.67 -21.95
N ASN A 155 3.71 -0.74 -22.55
CA ASN A 155 3.45 -1.62 -23.69
C ASN A 155 3.51 -0.76 -24.96
N HIS A 156 4.64 -0.81 -25.66
CA HIS A 156 4.89 0.04 -26.83
C HIS A 156 3.91 -0.22 -27.99
N ASN A 157 3.51 -1.49 -28.21
CA ASN A 157 2.57 -1.86 -29.27
C ASN A 157 1.17 -1.26 -29.07
N LYS A 158 0.68 -1.23 -27.81
CA LYS A 158 -0.64 -0.66 -27.48
C LYS A 158 -0.58 0.80 -27.03
N ALA A 159 0.62 1.33 -26.83
CA ALA A 159 0.89 2.62 -26.19
C ALA A 159 0.26 2.75 -24.78
N TYR A 160 0.29 1.67 -23.99
CA TYR A 160 -0.24 1.65 -22.63
C TYR A 160 0.86 1.89 -21.61
N ILE A 161 0.67 2.89 -20.76
CA ILE A 161 1.58 3.20 -19.67
C ILE A 161 0.95 2.78 -18.35
N ASN A 162 1.69 1.99 -17.57
CA ASN A 162 1.32 1.59 -16.22
C ASN A 162 2.29 2.25 -15.25
N LEU A 163 1.77 2.89 -14.20
CA LEU A 163 2.58 3.53 -13.17
C LEU A 163 2.19 3.00 -11.80
N ASN A 164 3.18 2.79 -10.94
CA ASN A 164 2.98 2.28 -9.60
C ASN A 164 2.43 3.38 -8.69
N LEU A 165 1.35 3.12 -7.93
CA LEU A 165 0.78 4.07 -6.97
C LEU A 165 1.83 4.57 -5.97
N LYS A 166 2.78 3.70 -5.57
CA LYS A 166 3.86 4.04 -4.66
C LYS A 166 4.76 5.17 -5.15
N LEU A 167 4.76 5.50 -6.45
CA LEU A 167 5.51 6.66 -6.97
C LEU A 167 5.09 7.96 -6.29
N ILE A 168 3.85 8.07 -5.81
CA ILE A 168 3.40 9.28 -5.11
C ILE A 168 4.11 9.53 -3.78
N GLN A 169 4.87 8.56 -3.28
CA GLN A 169 5.70 8.69 -2.09
C GLN A 169 7.06 9.36 -2.41
N LYS A 170 7.47 9.37 -3.68
CA LYS A 170 8.73 9.96 -4.14
C LYS A 170 8.56 11.46 -4.47
N SER A 171 9.66 12.18 -4.63
CA SER A 171 9.64 13.60 -4.98
C SER A 171 9.03 13.83 -6.37
N LEU A 172 8.55 15.04 -6.64
CA LEU A 172 8.04 15.39 -7.97
C LEU A 172 9.08 15.19 -9.08
N LYS A 173 10.36 15.49 -8.81
CA LYS A 173 11.46 15.28 -9.76
C LYS A 173 11.63 13.80 -10.13
N ALA A 174 11.53 12.92 -9.14
CA ALA A 174 11.64 11.48 -9.34
C ALA A 174 10.43 10.93 -10.10
N ILE A 175 9.21 11.39 -9.77
CA ILE A 175 7.99 11.02 -10.51
C ILE A 175 8.12 11.45 -11.98
N GLU A 176 8.57 12.68 -12.23
CA GLU A 176 8.75 13.21 -13.57
C GLU A 176 9.76 12.39 -14.39
N TYR A 177 10.88 11.99 -13.77
CA TYR A 177 11.88 11.12 -14.40
C TYR A 177 11.26 9.79 -14.82
N VAL A 178 10.58 9.09 -13.90
CA VAL A 178 9.96 7.79 -14.21
C VAL A 178 8.89 7.94 -15.31
N VAL A 179 8.12 9.02 -15.31
CA VAL A 179 7.14 9.26 -16.38
C VAL A 179 7.84 9.45 -17.74
N LEU A 180 8.93 10.21 -17.80
CA LEU A 180 9.72 10.36 -19.04
C LEU A 180 10.36 9.03 -19.47
N HIS A 181 10.81 8.23 -18.52
CA HIS A 181 11.35 6.89 -18.77
C HIS A 181 10.31 5.99 -19.45
N GLU A 182 9.12 5.88 -18.86
CA GLU A 182 8.05 5.02 -19.39
C GLU A 182 7.52 5.49 -20.75
N ILE A 183 7.40 6.81 -20.98
CA ILE A 183 6.95 7.30 -22.29
C ILE A 183 8.01 7.11 -23.38
N SER A 184 9.29 7.16 -23.03
CA SER A 184 10.40 6.92 -23.98
C SER A 184 10.39 5.49 -24.52
N HIS A 185 9.87 4.54 -23.74
CA HIS A 185 9.67 3.16 -24.19
C HIS A 185 8.67 3.00 -25.35
N LEU A 186 7.84 4.01 -25.64
CA LEU A 186 7.01 4.00 -26.86
C LEU A 186 7.86 4.01 -28.14
N LYS A 187 9.03 4.64 -28.10
CA LYS A 187 9.97 4.73 -29.23
C LYS A 187 11.11 3.72 -29.12
N PHE A 188 11.58 3.47 -27.90
CA PHE A 188 12.75 2.64 -27.63
C PHE A 188 12.40 1.54 -26.62
N PRO A 189 11.99 0.34 -27.08
CA PRO A 189 11.51 -0.73 -26.21
C PRO A 189 12.52 -1.21 -25.17
N ASN A 190 13.82 -1.01 -25.44
CA ASN A 190 14.93 -1.44 -24.60
C ASN A 190 15.77 -0.22 -24.15
N HIS A 191 16.54 -0.37 -23.08
CA HIS A 191 17.44 0.65 -22.54
C HIS A 191 18.76 0.77 -23.34
N SER A 192 18.65 1.01 -24.65
CA SER A 192 19.82 1.18 -25.52
C SER A 192 20.53 2.53 -25.32
N LYS A 193 21.66 2.75 -25.99
CA LYS A 193 22.35 4.05 -25.95
C LYS A 193 21.43 5.19 -26.42
N GLU A 194 20.67 4.94 -27.47
CA GLU A 194 19.71 5.89 -28.06
C GLU A 194 18.59 6.24 -27.08
N PHE A 195 18.12 5.29 -26.27
CA PHE A 195 17.16 5.54 -25.20
C PHE A 195 17.69 6.58 -24.20
N TYR A 196 18.92 6.40 -23.71
CA TYR A 196 19.50 7.33 -22.73
C TYR A 196 19.83 8.68 -23.35
N THR A 197 20.36 8.72 -24.58
CA THR A 197 20.58 9.98 -25.31
C THR A 197 19.26 10.75 -25.48
N PHE A 198 18.16 10.06 -25.75
CA PHE A 198 16.84 10.67 -25.88
C PHE A 198 16.35 11.26 -24.55
N ILE A 199 16.47 10.53 -23.45
CA ILE A 199 16.11 11.06 -22.12
C ILE A 199 16.99 12.27 -21.77
N GLU A 200 18.30 12.18 -21.96
CA GLU A 200 19.26 13.25 -21.66
C GLU A 200 18.96 14.54 -22.43
N HIS A 201 18.58 14.41 -23.71
CA HIS A 201 18.18 15.55 -24.53
C HIS A 201 17.00 16.32 -23.92
N PHE A 202 16.03 15.63 -23.32
CA PHE A 202 14.85 16.24 -22.71
C PHE A 202 15.02 16.60 -21.22
N MET A 203 15.95 15.92 -20.53
CA MET A 203 16.20 16.01 -19.10
C MET A 203 17.69 15.78 -18.84
N SER A 204 18.49 16.84 -18.97
CA SER A 204 19.94 16.75 -18.80
C SER A 204 20.39 16.30 -17.41
N ASP A 205 19.57 16.53 -16.38
CA ASP A 205 19.79 16.10 -15.00
C ASP A 205 19.25 14.69 -14.69
N PHE A 206 18.86 13.88 -15.69
CA PHE A 206 18.19 12.60 -15.45
C PHE A 206 19.02 11.63 -14.63
N ARG A 207 20.36 11.59 -14.80
CA ARG A 207 21.24 10.70 -14.03
C ARG A 207 21.24 11.03 -12.54
N GLN A 208 21.17 12.32 -12.19
CA GLN A 208 21.03 12.74 -10.80
C GLN A 208 19.69 12.28 -10.23
N ARG A 209 18.60 12.49 -10.99
CA ARG A 209 17.25 12.07 -10.57
C ARG A 209 17.11 10.56 -10.43
N GLU A 210 17.75 9.80 -11.32
CA GLU A 210 17.79 8.34 -11.25
C GLU A 210 18.52 7.88 -9.98
N LYS A 211 19.67 8.48 -9.68
CA LYS A 211 20.43 8.17 -8.46
C LYS A 211 19.62 8.48 -7.19
N GLU A 212 19.00 9.67 -7.12
CA GLU A 212 18.11 10.07 -6.01
C GLU A 212 16.88 9.17 -5.88
N PHE A 213 16.42 8.58 -6.99
CA PHE A 213 15.27 7.69 -7.00
C PHE A 213 15.61 6.30 -6.46
N LEU A 214 16.79 5.78 -6.82
CA LEU A 214 17.30 4.45 -6.45
C LEU A 214 17.88 4.39 -5.04
N SER A 215 18.32 5.53 -4.48
CA SER A 215 18.65 5.69 -3.05
C SER A 215 17.42 5.65 -2.15
#